data_AF-A0A816H9S2-F1
#
_entry.id   AF-A0A816H9S2-F1
#
_cell.length_a   1.000
_cell.length_b   1.000
_cell.length_c   1.000
_cell.angle_alpha   90.00
_cell.angle_beta   90.00
_cell.angle_gamma   90.00
#
_symmetry.space_group_name_H-M   'P 1'
#
loop_
_entity.id
_entity.type
_entity.pdbx_description
1 polymer ?
#
loop_
_entity_poly.entity_id
_entity_poly.type
_entity_poly.pdbx_seq_one_letter_code
_entity_poly.pdbx_strand_id
1 'polypeptide(L)'
;VETLIVWENFDVMRFVLRNPQTQETKVLHLRADQEKEKSHFQDKESGVELEHVEELPLLEWFANNYKNFGATLEIVTDKSQEGSQFVRGFGGVGGILRYKVDLQNLNVDEDAEPIDYSDYD
;
A
#
# COMPACT_ATOMS: atom_id res chain seq x y z
N VAL A 1 -10.34 9.57 1.17
CA VAL A 1 -10.58 8.92 2.49
C VAL A 1 -10.71 10.01 3.53
N GLU A 2 -11.64 9.90 4.48
CA GLU A 2 -11.77 10.81 5.63
C GLU A 2 -10.84 10.37 6.75
N THR A 3 -11.04 9.16 7.27
CA THR A 3 -10.26 8.58 8.35
C THR A 3 -9.64 7.27 7.86
N LEU A 4 -8.32 7.16 7.96
CA LEU A 4 -7.57 5.93 7.73
C LEU A 4 -7.37 5.23 9.07
N ILE A 5 -7.81 3.98 9.16
CA ILE A 5 -7.70 3.15 10.36
C ILE A 5 -6.66 2.06 10.08
N VAL A 6 -5.63 1.98 10.92
CA VAL A 6 -4.54 1.01 10.74
C VAL A 6 -4.25 0.32 12.07
N TRP A 7 -4.05 -0.99 12.03
CA TRP A 7 -3.66 -1.77 13.20
C TRP A 7 -2.21 -1.46 13.61
N GLU A 8 -1.93 -1.34 14.90
CA GLU A 8 -0.59 -1.02 15.41
C GLU A 8 0.48 -2.04 15.02
N ASN A 9 0.11 -3.33 14.89
CA ASN A 9 1.01 -4.41 14.49
C ASN A 9 0.85 -4.77 13.01
N PHE A 10 0.54 -3.79 12.16
CA PHE A 10 0.37 -4.00 10.73
C PHE A 10 1.71 -4.31 10.05
N ASP A 11 1.94 -5.60 9.82
CA ASP A 11 3.18 -6.17 9.30
C ASP A 11 3.20 -6.20 7.76
N VAL A 12 3.27 -5.02 7.15
CA VAL A 12 3.47 -4.82 5.72
C VAL A 12 4.52 -3.75 5.50
N MET A 13 5.52 -4.08 4.70
CA MET A 13 6.59 -3.19 4.29
C MET A 13 6.30 -2.60 2.91
N ARG A 14 6.63 -1.32 2.73
CA ARG A 14 6.60 -0.64 1.44
C ARG A 14 8.01 -0.60 0.86
N PHE A 15 8.19 -1.20 -0.31
CA PHE A 15 9.43 -1.19 -1.07
C PHE A 15 9.28 -0.31 -2.30
N VAL A 16 10.24 0.56 -2.53
CA VAL A 16 10.41 1.30 -3.79
C VAL A 16 11.61 0.70 -4.50
N LEU A 17 11.34 0.05 -5.62
CA LEU A 17 12.33 -0.63 -6.43
C LEU A 17 12.51 0.13 -7.74
N ARG A 18 13.73 0.23 -8.25
CA ARG A 18 14.03 0.86 -9.53
C ARG A 18 14.66 -0.14 -10.48
N ASN A 19 14.15 -0.18 -11.71
CA ASN A 19 14.79 -0.93 -12.77
C ASN A 19 16.01 -0.13 -13.28
N PRO A 20 17.25 -0.64 -13.20
CA PRO A 20 18.43 0.11 -13.62
C PRO A 20 18.50 0.31 -15.15
N GLN A 21 17.80 -0.51 -15.94
CA GLN A 21 17.82 -0.43 -17.40
C GLN A 21 16.77 0.55 -17.94
N THR A 22 15.53 0.46 -17.45
CA THR A 22 14.43 1.33 -17.91
C THR A 22 14.31 2.62 -17.09
N GLN A 23 14.96 2.67 -15.93
CA GLN A 23 14.83 3.70 -14.89
C GLN A 23 13.43 3.80 -14.25
N GLU A 24 12.52 2.89 -14.60
CA GLU A 24 11.16 2.85 -14.03
C GLU A 24 11.19 2.46 -12.56
N THR A 25 10.27 3.05 -11.80
CA THR A 25 10.14 2.81 -10.37
C THR A 25 8.87 2.02 -10.08
N LYS A 26 9.00 0.92 -9.36
CA LYS A 26 7.92 0.04 -8.94
C LYS A 26 7.77 0.10 -7.43
N VAL A 27 6.53 0.26 -6.96
CA VAL A 27 6.21 0.22 -5.53
C VAL A 27 5.57 -1.13 -5.20
N LEU A 28 6.13 -1.84 -4.22
CA LEU A 28 5.58 -3.10 -3.72
C LEU A 28 5.17 -2.95 -2.26
N HIS A 29 4.10 -3.66 -1.89
CA HIS A 29 3.64 -3.80 -0.51
C HIS A 29 3.65 -5.28 -0.18
N LEU A 30 4.61 -5.70 0.64
CA LEU A 30 4.83 -7.11 0.95
C LEU A 30 4.66 -7.35 2.44
N ARG A 31 4.07 -8.49 2.79
CA ARG A 31 4.11 -9.04 4.14
C ARG A 31 5.43 -9.77 4.37
N ALA A 32 5.80 -9.96 5.64
CA ALA A 32 7.05 -10.62 6.02
C ALA A 32 7.23 -12.06 5.47
N ASP A 33 6.14 -12.75 5.12
CA ASP A 33 6.17 -14.05 4.46
C ASP A 33 6.51 -13.95 2.96
N GLN A 34 6.00 -12.91 2.28
CA GLN A 34 6.22 -12.65 0.85
C GLN A 34 7.61 -12.08 0.55
N GLU A 35 8.21 -11.35 1.49
CA GLU A 35 9.58 -10.81 1.35
C GLU A 35 10.64 -11.87 1.07
N LYS A 36 10.40 -13.13 1.45
CA LYS A 36 11.34 -14.23 1.25
C LYS A 36 11.41 -14.68 -0.22
N GLU A 37 10.42 -14.32 -1.02
CA GLU A 37 10.35 -14.69 -2.42
C GLU A 37 11.17 -13.70 -3.28
N LYS A 38 12.35 -14.16 -3.71
CA LYS A 38 13.25 -13.37 -4.58
C LYS A 38 12.62 -12.95 -5.92
N SER A 39 11.58 -13.63 -6.36
CA SER A 39 10.83 -13.33 -7.58
C SER A 39 10.18 -11.95 -7.57
N HIS A 40 9.91 -11.36 -6.40
CA HIS A 40 9.34 -10.02 -6.29
C HIS A 40 10.36 -8.91 -6.58
N PHE A 41 11.65 -9.19 -6.43
CA PHE A 41 12.74 -8.22 -6.62
C PHE A 41 13.43 -8.37 -7.98
N GLN A 42 12.86 -9.19 -8.86
CA GLN A 42 13.35 -9.38 -10.22
C GLN A 42 12.27 -8.98 -11.21
N ASP A 43 12.69 -8.28 -12.26
CA ASP A 43 11.83 -7.99 -13.39
C ASP A 43 11.50 -9.28 -14.14
N LYS A 44 10.21 -9.56 -14.36
CA LYS A 44 9.76 -10.85 -14.90
C LYS A 44 10.08 -11.03 -16.39
N GLU A 45 10.26 -9.94 -17.13
CA GLU A 45 10.52 -9.98 -18.57
C GLU A 45 12.02 -10.00 -18.86
N SER A 46 12.79 -9.15 -18.18
CA SER A 46 14.23 -9.00 -18.40
C SER A 46 15.09 -9.87 -17.47
N GLY A 47 14.54 -10.36 -16.36
CA GLY A 47 15.27 -11.13 -15.35
C GLY A 47 16.26 -10.30 -14.53
N VAL A 48 16.22 -8.97 -14.66
CA VAL A 48 17.13 -8.06 -13.98
C VAL A 48 16.69 -7.84 -12.54
N GLU A 49 17.65 -7.86 -11.61
CA GLU A 49 17.40 -7.49 -10.22
C GLU A 49 17.12 -5.99 -10.10
N LEU A 50 15.99 -5.66 -9.48
CA LEU A 50 15.59 -4.29 -9.25
C LEU A 50 16.40 -3.71 -8.08
N GLU A 51 16.84 -2.46 -8.23
CA GLU A 51 17.57 -1.74 -7.19
C GLU A 51 16.63 -1.28 -6.08
N HIS A 52 16.99 -1.55 -4.82
CA HIS A 52 16.24 -1.06 -3.67
C HIS A 52 16.54 0.43 -3.44
N VAL A 53 15.52 1.27 -3.65
CA VAL A 53 15.62 2.72 -3.45
C VAL A 53 15.19 3.11 -2.04
N GLU A 54 14.06 2.57 -1.59
CA GLU A 54 13.47 2.89 -0.28
C GLU A 54 12.76 1.65 0.28
N GLU A 55 12.88 1.45 1.58
CA GLU A 55 12.20 0.43 2.35
C GLU A 55 11.72 1.05 3.66
N LEU A 56 10.40 1.03 3.90
CA LEU A 56 9.79 1.63 5.09
C LEU A 56 8.55 0.84 5.52
N PRO A 57 8.27 0.67 6.81
CA PRO A 57 7.00 0.12 7.28
C PRO A 57 5.82 0.93 6.73
N LEU A 58 4.79 0.24 6.21
CA LEU A 58 3.66 0.93 5.58
C LEU A 58 2.89 1.81 6.58
N LEU A 59 2.82 1.39 7.85
CA LEU A 59 2.25 2.19 8.93
C LEU A 59 3.00 3.52 9.12
N GLU A 60 4.33 3.50 9.09
CA GLU A 60 5.14 4.71 9.18
C GLU A 60 4.96 5.59 7.95
N TRP A 61 4.87 5.00 6.76
CA TRP A 61 4.56 5.74 5.54
C TRP A 61 3.21 6.46 5.65
N PHE A 62 2.17 5.80 6.17
CA PHE A 62 0.88 6.44 6.41
C PHE A 62 1.00 7.58 7.43
N ALA A 63 1.74 7.39 8.52
CA ALA A 63 1.96 8.42 9.53
C ALA A 63 2.70 9.66 8.98
N ASN A 64 3.55 9.49 7.98
CA ASN A 64 4.25 10.60 7.34
C ASN A 64 3.40 11.32 6.29
N ASN A 65 2.48 10.60 5.62
CA ASN A 65 1.79 11.10 4.44
C ASN A 65 0.30 11.42 4.63
N TYR A 66 -0.35 10.99 5.72
CA TYR A 66 -1.81 11.16 5.89
C TYR A 66 -2.29 12.61 5.73
N LYS A 67 -1.49 13.58 6.19
CA LYS A 67 -1.79 15.02 6.07
C LYS A 67 -1.81 15.50 4.63
N ASN A 68 -0.94 14.96 3.77
CA ASN A 68 -0.86 15.34 2.36
C ASN A 68 -2.15 14.95 1.60
N PHE A 69 -2.82 13.90 2.06
CA PHE A 69 -4.10 13.43 1.50
C PHE A 69 -5.33 14.02 2.24
N GLY A 70 -5.10 14.89 3.22
CA GLY A 70 -6.13 15.48 4.08
C GLY A 70 -6.93 14.46 4.89
N ALA A 71 -6.39 13.25 5.08
CA ALA A 71 -7.03 12.22 5.88
C ALA A 71 -6.65 12.39 7.35
N THR A 72 -7.41 11.76 8.26
CA THR A 72 -7.02 11.56 9.66
C THR A 72 -6.49 10.14 9.82
N LEU A 73 -5.34 9.95 10.46
CA LEU A 73 -4.82 8.61 10.76
C LEU A 73 -5.20 8.20 12.18
N GLU A 74 -5.87 7.06 12.32
CA GLU A 74 -6.18 6.42 13.60
C GLU A 74 -5.51 5.06 13.69
N ILE A 75 -4.74 4.85 14.77
CA ILE A 75 -4.07 3.59 15.05
C ILE A 75 -4.90 2.81 16.08
N VAL A 76 -5.25 1.57 15.74
CA VAL A 76 -6.08 0.70 16.57
C VAL A 76 -5.32 -0.53 17.05
N THR A 77 -5.84 -1.17 18.11
CA THR A 77 -5.33 -2.43 18.65
C THR A 77 -6.41 -3.51 18.53
N ASP A 78 -6.04 -4.78 18.61
CA ASP A 78 -6.97 -5.91 18.53
C ASP A 78 -7.60 -6.29 19.89
N LYS A 79 -7.32 -5.52 20.94
CA LYS A 79 -7.73 -5.83 22.33
C LYS A 79 -9.24 -5.67 22.58
N SER A 80 -9.94 -4.90 21.75
CA SER A 80 -11.41 -4.78 21.81
C SER A 80 -12.08 -5.76 20.85
N GLN A 81 -13.38 -6.01 21.06
CA GLN A 81 -14.16 -6.86 20.17
C GLN A 81 -14.19 -6.30 18.74
N GLU A 82 -14.33 -4.98 18.62
CA GLU A 82 -14.34 -4.25 17.36
C GLU A 82 -12.96 -4.30 16.67
N GLY A 83 -11.88 -4.09 17.42
CA GLY A 83 -10.51 -4.16 16.90
C GLY A 83 -10.15 -5.56 16.41
N SER A 84 -10.51 -6.59 17.18
CA SER A 84 -10.37 -7.99 16.77
C SER A 84 -11.15 -8.31 15.48
N GLN A 85 -12.38 -7.81 15.34
CA GLN A 85 -13.16 -7.97 14.10
C GLN A 85 -12.52 -7.22 12.93
N PHE A 86 -11.99 -6.02 13.18
CA PHE A 86 -11.32 -5.24 12.15
C PHE A 86 -10.09 -5.96 11.59
N VAL A 87 -9.22 -6.47 12.45
CA VAL A 87 -8.01 -7.21 12.03
C VAL A 87 -8.39 -8.48 11.27
N ARG A 88 -9.37 -9.25 11.77
CA ARG A 88 -9.78 -10.52 11.13
C ARG A 88 -10.59 -10.33 9.85
N GLY A 89 -11.40 -9.27 9.78
CA GLY A 89 -12.31 -9.01 8.65
C GLY A 89 -11.66 -8.21 7.52
N PHE A 90 -10.76 -7.28 7.86
CA PHE A 90 -10.16 -6.34 6.91
C PHE A 90 -8.62 -6.42 6.84
N GLY A 91 -8.00 -7.35 7.57
CA GLY A 91 -6.55 -7.60 7.46
C GLY A 91 -5.67 -6.52 8.09
N GLY A 92 -6.24 -5.63 8.91
CA GLY A 92 -5.51 -4.63 9.71
C GLY A 92 -5.36 -3.25 9.05
N VAL A 93 -5.94 -3.00 7.88
CA VAL A 93 -5.98 -1.68 7.24
C VAL A 93 -7.38 -1.40 6.70
N GLY A 94 -7.84 -0.16 6.82
CA GLY A 94 -9.16 0.24 6.34
C GLY A 94 -9.34 1.75 6.35
N GLY A 95 -10.40 2.23 5.72
CA GLY A 95 -10.67 3.66 5.64
C GLY A 95 -12.15 3.99 5.63
N ILE A 96 -12.53 5.03 6.37
CA ILE A 96 -13.84 5.65 6.31
C ILE A 96 -13.81 6.69 5.19
N LEU A 97 -14.73 6.61 4.25
CA LEU A 97 -14.81 7.52 3.12
C LEU A 97 -15.66 8.76 3.47
N ARG A 98 -15.24 9.94 3.00
CA ARG A 98 -15.96 11.22 3.19
C ARG A 98 -17.37 11.20 2.56
N TYR A 99 -17.50 10.46 1.46
CA TYR A 99 -18.72 10.37 0.67
C TYR A 99 -18.91 8.94 0.19
N LYS A 100 -20.16 8.60 -0.16
CA LYS A 100 -20.47 7.34 -0.81
C LYS A 100 -19.78 7.29 -2.17
N VAL A 101 -18.97 6.25 -2.39
CA VAL A 101 -18.31 5.97 -3.67
C VAL A 101 -18.99 4.76 -4.30
N ASP A 102 -19.23 4.81 -5.62
CA ASP A 102 -19.67 3.66 -6.39
C ASP A 102 -18.45 2.84 -6.82
N LEU A 103 -18.15 1.81 -6.04
CA LEU A 103 -17.01 0.91 -6.27
C LEU A 103 -17.28 -0.11 -7.39
N GLN A 104 -18.53 -0.26 -7.85
CA GLN A 104 -18.88 -1.28 -8.85
C GLN A 104 -18.35 -0.94 -10.25
N ASN A 105 -18.14 0.34 -10.54
CA ASN A 105 -17.53 0.80 -11.79
C ASN A 105 -16.00 0.88 -11.71
N LEU A 106 -15.41 0.70 -10.52
CA LEU A 106 -13.98 0.50 -10.34
C LEU A 106 -13.68 -0.99 -10.50
N ASN A 107 -13.93 -1.54 -11.69
CA ASN A 107 -13.20 -2.74 -12.08
C ASN A 107 -11.74 -2.33 -12.17
N VAL A 108 -11.00 -2.59 -11.09
CA VAL A 108 -9.55 -2.58 -11.11
C VAL A 108 -9.18 -3.81 -11.94
N ASP A 109 -9.09 -3.66 -13.26
CA ASP A 109 -8.34 -4.62 -14.05
C ASP A 109 -6.95 -4.68 -13.41
N GLU A 110 -6.55 -5.85 -12.90
CA GLU A 110 -5.24 -6.06 -12.29
C GLU A 110 -4.09 -5.76 -13.27
N ASP A 111 -4.42 -5.64 -14.57
CA ASP A 111 -3.55 -5.26 -15.69
C ASP A 111 -3.78 -3.82 -16.21
N ALA A 112 -4.60 -2.99 -15.54
CA ALA A 112 -4.79 -1.60 -15.95
C ALA A 112 -3.54 -0.76 -15.65
N GLU A 113 -2.93 -0.21 -16.70
CA GLU A 113 -1.83 0.75 -16.61
C GLU A 113 -2.14 1.86 -15.59
N PRO A 114 -1.20 2.20 -14.69
CA PRO A 114 -1.39 3.28 -13.73
C PRO A 114 -1.72 4.56 -14.49
N ILE A 115 -2.91 5.12 -14.23
CA ILE A 115 -3.34 6.37 -14.84
C ILE A 115 -2.41 7.48 -14.33
N ASP A 116 -1.55 7.98 -15.20
CA ASP A 116 -0.69 9.12 -14.92
C ASP A 116 -1.53 10.41 -14.90
N TYR A 117 -1.75 10.94 -13.71
CA TYR A 117 -2.45 12.20 -13.49
C TYR A 117 -1.51 13.41 -13.49
N SER A 118 -0.23 13.26 -13.80
CA SER A 118 0.75 14.36 -13.78
C SER A 118 0.51 15.44 -14.85
N ASP A 119 -0.33 15.15 -15.85
CA ASP A 119 -0.69 16.09 -16.92
C ASP A 119 -1.92 16.97 -16.62
N TYR A 120 -2.56 16.81 -15.45
CA TYR A 120 -3.68 17.67 -15.04
C TYR A 120 -3.24 18.66 -13.96
N ASP A 121 -2.66 19.78 -14.42
CA ASP A 121 -2.46 21.03 -13.65
C ASP A 121 -3.74 21.91 -13.67
#